data_AF-A0AAE3EF65-F1
#
_entry.id   AF-A0AAE3EF65-F1
#
_cell.length_a   1.000
_cell.length_b   1.000
_cell.length_c   1.000
_cell.angle_alpha   90.00
_cell.angle_beta   90.00
_cell.angle_gamma   90.00
#
_symmetry.space_group_name_H-M   'P 1'
#
loop_
_entity.id
_entity.type
_entity.pdbx_description
1 polymer ?
#
loop_
_entity_poly.entity_id
_entity_poly.type
_entity_poly.pdbx_seq_one_letter_code
_entity_poly.pdbx_strand_id
1 'polypeptide(L)'
;MDSVIVCRDCGKTVERNFNFCPWCGCSLMPEEDISSAVQDACLRMDELRRSRNVSRIDVLDRKLIDLEKILSQLASLQTLHN
;
A
#
# COMPACT_ATOMS: atom_id res chain seq x y z
N MET A 1 36.44 18.89 21.20
CA MET A 1 35.51 19.88 20.62
C MET A 1 34.15 19.21 20.58
N ASP A 2 33.30 19.54 21.55
CA ASP A 2 31.97 18.94 21.66
C ASP A 2 31.09 19.46 20.53
N SER A 3 30.50 18.53 19.77
CA SER A 3 29.67 18.88 18.63
C SER A 3 28.27 19.24 19.13
N VAL A 4 27.86 20.49 18.91
CA VAL A 4 26.55 21.00 19.29
C VAL A 4 25.64 21.14 18.08
N ILE A 5 24.33 21.09 18.32
CA ILE A 5 23.26 21.32 17.34
C ILE A 5 22.28 22.35 17.89
N VAL A 6 21.60 23.06 17.00
CA VAL A 6 20.55 24.02 17.37
C VAL A 6 19.19 23.34 17.17
N CYS A 7 18.35 23.35 18.20
CA CYS A 7 17.00 22.82 18.11
C CYS A 7 16.17 23.64 17.12
N ARG A 8 15.53 22.98 16.15
CA ARG A 8 14.70 23.62 15.12
C ARG A 8 13.42 24.26 15.67
N ASP A 9 12.90 23.76 16.78
CA ASP A 9 11.65 24.25 17.37
C ASP A 9 11.85 25.41 18.34
N CYS A 10 12.80 25.30 19.27
CA CYS A 10 12.98 26.29 20.34
C CYS A 10 14.23 27.17 20.19
N GLY A 11 15.08 26.90 19.19
CA GLY A 11 16.29 27.68 18.88
C GLY A 11 17.44 27.54 19.88
N LYS A 12 17.32 26.71 20.91
CA LYS A 12 18.39 26.49 21.90
C LYS A 12 19.46 25.53 21.39
N THR A 13 20.70 25.77 21.79
CA THR A 13 21.83 24.89 21.54
C THR A 13 21.78 23.68 22.46
N VAL A 14 21.96 22.49 21.88
CA VAL A 14 21.94 21.19 22.56
C VAL A 14 23.17 20.39 22.13
N GLU A 15 23.73 19.59 23.03
CA GLU A 15 24.79 18.65 22.69
C GLU A 15 24.28 17.55 21.75
N ARG A 16 25.10 17.08 20.80
CA ARG A 16 24.68 16.03 19.83
C ARG A 16 24.33 14.68 20.43
N ASN A 17 24.60 14.45 21.71
CA ASN A 17 24.34 13.17 22.38
C ASN A 17 22.87 12.98 22.79
N PHE A 18 22.03 13.99 22.60
CA PHE A 18 20.62 13.94 22.96
C PHE A 18 19.73 13.63 21.74
N ASN A 19 18.85 12.63 21.89
CA ASN A 19 17.82 12.30 20.89
C ASN A 19 16.64 13.29 20.89
N PHE A 20 16.40 13.95 22.02
CA PHE A 20 15.32 14.93 22.21
C PHE A 20 15.88 16.19 22.88
N CYS A 21 15.31 17.35 22.57
CA CYS A 21 15.70 18.62 23.16
C CYS A 21 15.31 18.66 24.65
N PRO A 22 16.26 18.84 25.59
CA PRO A 22 15.97 18.89 27.03
C PRO A 22 15.06 20.06 27.44
N TRP A 23 14.92 21.07 26.56
CA TRP A 23 14.19 22.30 26.86
C TRP A 23 12.73 22.28 26.40
N CYS A 24 12.44 21.60 25.29
CA CYS A 24 11.09 21.59 24.70
C CYS A 24 10.56 20.18 24.35
N GLY A 25 11.40 19.15 24.38
CA GLY A 25 11.03 17.78 24.06
C GLY A 25 10.99 17.43 22.57
N CYS A 26 11.26 18.36 21.65
CA CYS A 26 11.28 18.07 20.22
C CYS A 26 12.42 17.09 19.85
N SER A 27 12.15 16.16 18.92
CA SER A 27 13.14 15.20 18.42
C SER A 27 14.28 15.93 17.71
N LEU A 28 15.51 15.63 18.12
CA LEU A 28 16.74 16.13 17.49
C LEU A 28 17.29 15.14 16.46
N MET A 29 16.72 13.92 16.41
CA MET A 29 17.04 12.96 15.38
C MET A 29 16.57 13.48 14.02
N PRO A 30 17.32 13.18 12.94
CA PRO A 30 16.79 13.32 11.59
C PRO A 30 15.45 12.58 11.55
N GLU A 31 14.42 13.22 11.01
CA GLU A 31 13.20 12.50 10.67
C GLU A 31 13.63 11.40 9.69
N GLU A 32 13.65 10.14 10.15
CA GLU A 32 13.53 9.04 9.20
C GLU A 32 12.29 9.37 8.37
N ASP A 33 12.41 9.35 7.06
CA ASP A 33 11.35 9.77 6.17
C ASP A 33 10.17 8.80 6.33
N ILE A 34 9.30 9.09 7.30
CA ILE A 34 8.09 8.33 7.61
C ILE A 34 7.24 8.28 6.35
N SER A 35 7.28 9.32 5.51
CA SER A 35 6.60 9.33 4.22
C SER A 35 7.16 8.23 3.31
N SER A 36 8.49 8.03 3.23
CA SER A 36 9.08 6.92 2.48
C SER A 36 8.64 5.54 3.00
N ALA A 37 8.66 5.33 4.32
CA ALA A 37 8.27 4.05 4.92
C ALA A 37 6.77 3.75 4.74
N VAL A 38 5.92 4.78 4.85
CA VAL A 38 4.48 4.68 4.58
C VAL A 38 4.24 4.41 3.09
N GLN A 39 4.98 5.06 2.20
CA GLN A 39 4.86 4.85 0.76
C GLN A 39 5.22 3.42 0.36
N ASP A 40 6.33 2.89 0.87
CA ASP A 40 6.75 1.50 0.64
C ASP A 40 5.70 0.49 1.15
N ALA A 41 5.16 0.72 2.35
CA ALA A 41 4.10 -0.10 2.90
C ALA A 41 2.82 -0.07 2.04
N CYS A 42 2.40 1.11 1.57
CA CYS A 42 1.26 1.28 0.67
C CYS A 42 1.47 0.54 -0.66
N LEU A 43 2.63 0.70 -1.29
CA LEU A 43 2.96 0.03 -2.55
C LEU A 43 2.87 -1.50 -2.41
N ARG A 44 3.40 -2.05 -1.31
CA ARG A 44 3.34 -3.49 -1.04
C ARG A 44 1.90 -3.98 -0.83
N MET A 45 1.09 -3.22 -0.10
CA MET A 45 -0.32 -3.57 0.12
C MET A 45 -1.12 -3.54 -1.18
N ASP A 46 -0.88 -2.56 -2.04
CA ASP A 46 -1.55 -2.44 -3.33
C ASP A 46 -1.21 -3.60 -4.26
N GLU A 47 0.04 -4.05 -4.27
CA GLU A 47 0.46 -5.18 -5.10
C GLU A 47 -0.26 -6.49 -4.72
N LEU A 48 -0.36 -6.78 -3.41
CA LEU A 48 -1.11 -7.94 -2.93
C LEU A 48 -2.61 -7.86 -3.28
N ARG A 49 -3.19 -6.65 -3.21
CA ARG A 49 -4.59 -6.42 -3.60
C ARG A 49 -4.78 -6.64 -5.10
N ARG A 50 -3.88 -6.11 -5.93
CA ARG A 50 -3.90 -6.31 -7.40
C ARG A 50 -3.82 -7.78 -7.74
N SER A 51 -2.85 -8.51 -7.19
CA SER A 51 -2.69 -9.95 -7.42
C SER A 51 -3.96 -10.73 -7.08
N ARG A 52 -4.57 -10.49 -5.91
CA ARG A 52 -5.84 -11.13 -5.52
C ARG A 52 -6.99 -10.80 -6.46
N ASN A 53 -7.08 -9.54 -6.89
CA ASN A 53 -8.15 -9.09 -7.76
C ASN A 53 -8.03 -9.70 -9.16
N VAL A 54 -6.81 -9.79 -9.71
CA VAL A 54 -6.55 -10.47 -11.00
C VAL A 54 -7.01 -11.92 -10.93
N SER A 55 -6.59 -12.67 -9.90
CA SER A 55 -7.04 -14.07 -9.76
C SER A 55 -8.57 -14.21 -9.63
N ARG A 56 -9.24 -13.25 -8.98
CA ARG A 56 -10.71 -13.24 -8.90
C ARG A 56 -11.36 -12.96 -10.26
N ILE A 57 -10.80 -12.02 -11.02
CA ILE A 57 -11.27 -11.70 -12.38
C ILE A 57 -11.12 -12.94 -13.26
N ASP A 58 -9.96 -13.60 -13.26
CA ASP A 58 -9.73 -14.82 -14.04
C ASP A 58 -10.74 -15.93 -13.73
N VAL A 59 -11.14 -16.07 -12.46
CA VAL A 59 -12.17 -17.05 -12.06
C VAL A 59 -13.54 -16.66 -12.60
N LEU A 60 -13.89 -15.38 -12.55
CA LEU A 60 -15.17 -14.89 -13.07
C LEU A 60 -15.24 -15.01 -14.59
N ASP A 61 -14.14 -14.72 -15.29
CA ASP A 61 -14.05 -14.85 -16.75
C ASP A 61 -14.27 -16.29 -17.19
N ARG A 62 -13.65 -17.27 -16.51
CA ARG A 62 -13.92 -18.69 -16.79
C ARG A 62 -15.39 -19.05 -16.59
N LYS A 63 -16.01 -18.56 -15.52
CA LYS A 63 -17.45 -18.80 -15.26
C LYS A 63 -18.33 -18.16 -16.32
N LEU A 64 -17.99 -16.98 -16.81
CA LEU A 64 -18.72 -16.32 -17.90
C LEU A 64 -18.66 -17.17 -19.17
N ILE A 65 -17.47 -17.64 -19.54
CA ILE A 65 -17.27 -18.53 -20.69
C ILE A 65 -18.12 -19.81 -20.54
N ASP A 66 -18.13 -20.42 -19.35
CA ASP A 66 -18.94 -21.63 -19.10
C ASP A 66 -20.44 -21.34 -19.25
N LEU A 67 -20.92 -20.22 -18.72
CA LEU A 67 -22.32 -19.81 -18.86
C LEU A 67 -22.70 -19.53 -20.32
N GLU A 68 -21.84 -18.85 -21.08
CA GLU A 68 -22.04 -18.61 -22.52
C GLU A 68 -22.16 -19.91 -23.31
N LYS A 69 -21.34 -20.91 -22.96
CA LYS A 69 -21.39 -22.24 -23.57
C LYS A 69 -22.71 -22.95 -23.25
N ILE A 70 -23.17 -22.90 -22.00
CA ILE A 70 -24.46 -23.50 -21.59
C ILE A 70 -25.61 -22.84 -22.36
N LEU A 71 -25.62 -21.51 -22.44
CA LEU A 71 -26.65 -20.78 -23.19
C LEU A 71 -26.67 -21.17 -24.66
N SER A 72 -25.49 -21.30 -25.29
CA SER A 72 -25.37 -21.73 -26.68
C SER A 72 -25.89 -23.15 -26.90
N GLN A 73 -25.65 -24.07 -25.96
CA GLN A 73 -26.18 -25.43 -25.99
C GLN A 73 -27.70 -25.48 -25.81
N LEU A 74 -28.26 -24.67 -24.91
CA LEU A 74 -29.70 -24.60 -24.71
C LEU A 74 -30.41 -24.04 -25.95
N ALA A 75 -29.84 -23.01 -26.57
CA ALA A 75 -30.37 -22.42 -27.79
C ALA A 75 -30.42 -23.45 -28.94
N SER A 76 -29.37 -24.25 -29.13
CA SER A 76 -29.35 -25.28 -30.18
C SER A 76 -30.36 -26.41 -29.92
N LEU A 77 -30.57 -26.80 -28.65
CA LEU A 77 -31.60 -27.77 -28.28
C LEU A 77 -33.02 -27.24 -28.53
N GLN A 78 -33.29 -25.96 -28.26
CA GLN A 78 -34.59 -25.34 -28.52
C GLN A 78 -34.91 -25.27 -30.02
N THR A 79 -33.90 -25.08 -30.88
CA THR A 79 -34.09 -25.08 -32.35
C THR A 79 -34.39 -26.45 -32.95
N LEU A 80 -34.12 -27.56 -32.24
CA LEU A 80 -34.46 -28.92 -32.68
C LEU A 80 -35.89 -29.34 -32.31
N HIS A 81 -36.56 -28.57 -31.43
CA HIS A 81 -37.90 -28.86 -30.91
C HIS A 81 -39.00 -27.98 -31.55
N ASN A 82 -38.65 -27.13 -32.51
CA ASN A 82 -39.55 -26.35 -33.37
C ASN A 82 -39.44 -26.83 -34.82
#